data_AF-A0A381NFK8-F1
#
_entry.id   AF-A0A381NFK8-F1
#
_cell.length_a   1.000
_cell.length_b   1.000
_cell.length_c   1.000
_cell.angle_alpha   90.00
_cell.angle_beta   90.00
_cell.angle_gamma   90.00
#
_symmetry.space_group_name_H-M   'P 1'
#
loop_
_entity.id
_entity.type
_entity.pdbx_description
1 polymer ?
#
loop_
_entity_poly.entity_id
_entity_poly.type
_entity_poly.pdbx_seq_one_letter_code
_entity_poly.pdbx_strand_id
1 'polypeptide(L)'
;MFFLLFNPLYPQSGKYLEQAVMAMEAGLFKEALKQLDIARSKEPNNAEVYKLKALLHEAINENNKAITAWENCIKNTQENDLINEAKIHLINLQEY
;
A
#
# COMPACT_ATOMS: atom_id res chain seq x y z
N MET A 1 31.33 18.02 13.24
CA MET A 1 30.52 18.53 12.12
C MET A 1 29.29 17.64 12.01
N PHE A 2 28.17 18.03 12.63
CA PHE A 2 26.90 17.30 12.54
C PHE A 2 26.18 17.78 11.28
N PHE A 3 26.08 16.91 10.27
CA PHE A 3 25.18 17.16 9.15
C PHE A 3 23.77 16.76 9.60
N LEU A 4 23.02 17.74 10.10
CA LEU A 4 21.57 17.63 10.18
C LEU A 4 21.05 17.64 8.74
N LEU A 5 20.92 16.45 8.15
CA LEU A 5 20.11 16.25 6.95
C LEU A 5 18.67 16.58 7.34
N PHE A 6 18.28 17.84 7.16
CA PHE A 6 16.89 18.23 7.04
C PHE A 6 16.37 17.59 5.75
N ASN A 7 16.02 16.31 5.83
CA ASN A 7 15.10 15.69 4.89
C ASN A 7 13.76 16.36 5.19
N PRO A 8 13.21 17.20 4.30
CA PRO A 8 11.90 17.76 4.55
C PRO A 8 10.92 16.59 4.67
N LEU A 9 10.12 16.61 5.73
CA LEU A 9 9.11 15.62 6.15
C LEU A 9 7.93 15.52 5.17
N TYR A 10 8.20 15.63 3.86
CA TYR A 10 7.21 15.37 2.83
C TYR A 10 7.13 13.87 2.57
N PRO A 11 5.93 13.28 2.49
CA PRO A 11 5.77 11.88 2.12
C PRO A 11 6.44 11.62 0.77
N GLN A 12 7.52 10.82 0.77
CA GLN A 12 8.31 10.58 -0.45
C GLN A 12 7.58 9.65 -1.43
N SER A 13 6.54 8.96 -0.95
CA SER A 13 5.68 8.10 -1.75
C SER A 13 4.44 8.80 -2.31
N GLY A 14 4.07 9.98 -1.83
CA GLY A 14 2.73 10.58 -2.06
C GLY A 14 2.34 10.70 -3.54
N LYS A 15 3.23 11.24 -4.38
CA LYS A 15 3.01 11.33 -5.83
C LYS A 15 2.77 9.97 -6.49
N TYR A 16 3.50 8.94 -6.05
CA TYR A 16 3.39 7.61 -6.61
C TYR A 16 2.12 6.90 -6.16
N LEU A 17 1.63 7.18 -4.94
CA LEU A 17 0.33 6.70 -4.46
C LEU A 17 -0.82 7.32 -5.26
N GLU A 18 -0.78 8.63 -5.49
CA GLU A 18 -1.77 9.33 -6.34
C GLU A 18 -1.80 8.73 -7.76
N GLN A 19 -0.63 8.52 -8.36
CA GLN A 19 -0.53 7.88 -9.69
C GLN A 19 -1.02 6.42 -9.69
N ALA A 20 -0.78 5.68 -8.61
CA ALA A 20 -1.30 4.33 -8.47
C ALA A 20 -2.83 4.31 -8.41
N VAL A 21 -3.44 5.19 -7.60
CA VAL A 21 -4.90 5.30 -7.49
C VAL A 21 -5.53 5.66 -8.84
N MET A 22 -5.02 6.68 -9.53
CA MET A 22 -5.51 7.04 -10.87
C MET A 22 -5.41 5.88 -11.86
N ALA A 23 -4.32 5.10 -11.81
CA ALA A 23 -4.15 3.92 -12.66
C ALA A 23 -5.10 2.79 -12.27
N MET A 24 -5.39 2.57 -10.98
CA MET A 24 -6.38 1.59 -10.52
C MET A 24 -7.78 1.95 -11.01
N GLU A 25 -8.19 3.21 -10.86
CA GLU A 25 -9.48 3.73 -11.33
C GLU A 25 -9.63 3.60 -12.86
N ALA A 26 -8.52 3.77 -13.60
CA ALA A 26 -8.48 3.57 -15.05
C ALA A 26 -8.38 2.10 -15.49
N GLY A 27 -8.33 1.13 -14.56
CA GLY A 27 -8.14 -0.30 -14.87
C GLY A 27 -6.73 -0.66 -15.37
N LEU A 28 -5.76 0.25 -15.25
CA LEU A 28 -4.37 0.09 -15.65
C LEU A 28 -3.55 -0.60 -14.55
N PHE A 29 -3.96 -1.81 -14.16
CA PHE A 29 -3.43 -2.52 -12.98
C PHE A 29 -1.91 -2.75 -12.99
N LYS A 30 -1.31 -2.97 -14.16
CA LYS A 30 0.16 -3.12 -14.29
C LYS A 30 0.89 -1.82 -13.98
N GLU A 31 0.36 -0.69 -14.42
CA GLU A 31 0.94 0.62 -14.13
C GLU A 31 0.73 0.98 -12.66
N ALA A 32 -0.45 0.71 -12.11
CA ALA A 32 -0.71 0.87 -10.67
C ALA A 32 0.32 0.10 -9.82
N LEU A 33 0.57 -1.17 -10.13
CA LEU A 33 1.54 -1.98 -9.41
C LEU A 33 2.96 -1.39 -9.48
N LYS A 34 3.37 -0.90 -10.66
CA LYS A 34 4.67 -0.25 -10.84
C LYS A 34 4.80 1.00 -9.97
N GLN A 35 3.77 1.84 -9.92
CA GLN A 35 3.78 3.03 -9.08
C GLN A 35 3.83 2.67 -7.59
N LEU A 36 3.09 1.64 -7.16
CA LEU A 36 3.13 1.14 -5.79
C LEU A 36 4.49 0.53 -5.41
N ASP A 37 5.19 -0.12 -6.34
CA ASP A 37 6.54 -0.61 -6.10
C ASP A 37 7.56 0.52 -5.94
N ILE A 38 7.40 1.61 -6.70
CA ILE A 38 8.21 2.81 -6.50
C ILE A 38 7.88 3.45 -5.14
N ALA A 39 6.59 3.61 -4.81
CA ALA A 39 6.14 4.14 -3.52
C ALA A 39 6.75 3.36 -2.34
N ARG A 40 6.70 2.02 -2.40
CA ARG A 40 7.32 1.13 -1.41
C ARG A 40 8.84 1.30 -1.32
N SER A 41 9.52 1.51 -2.45
CA SER A 41 10.98 1.72 -2.44
C SER A 41 11.38 3.03 -1.76
N LYS A 42 10.50 4.05 -1.81
CA LYS A 42 10.68 5.35 -1.16
C LYS A 42 10.35 5.29 0.32
N GLU A 43 9.26 4.61 0.68
CA GLU A 43 8.80 4.48 2.07
C GLU A 43 8.41 3.03 2.38
N PRO A 44 9.39 2.16 2.72
CA PRO A 44 9.14 0.74 2.96
C PRO A 44 8.21 0.44 4.13
N ASN A 45 8.00 1.42 5.03
CA ASN A 45 7.16 1.26 6.21
C ASN A 45 5.86 2.08 6.12
N ASN A 46 5.47 2.55 4.93
CA ASN A 46 4.21 3.27 4.76
C ASN A 46 3.06 2.29 4.55
N ALA A 47 2.16 2.21 5.54
CA ALA A 47 1.02 1.31 5.53
C ALA A 47 0.04 1.55 4.37
N GLU A 48 -0.12 2.79 3.91
CA GLU A 48 -1.00 3.14 2.78
C GLU A 48 -0.53 2.48 1.48
N VAL A 49 0.78 2.36 1.28
CA VAL A 49 1.35 1.63 0.13
C VAL A 49 0.86 0.18 0.14
N TYR A 50 0.87 -0.46 1.32
CA TYR A 50 0.46 -1.84 1.46
C TYR A 50 -1.05 -2.02 1.34
N LYS A 51 -1.85 -1.09 1.87
CA LYS A 51 -3.29 -1.02 1.66
C LYS A 51 -3.63 -1.02 0.16
N LEU A 52 -3.06 -0.07 -0.60
CA LEU A 52 -3.34 0.05 -2.03
C LEU A 52 -2.84 -1.16 -2.82
N LYS A 53 -1.71 -1.77 -2.44
CA LYS A 53 -1.28 -3.05 -3.03
C LYS A 53 -2.27 -4.18 -2.77
N ALA A 54 -2.82 -4.25 -1.55
CA ALA A 54 -3.80 -5.27 -1.20
C ALA A 54 -5.07 -5.12 -2.04
N LEU A 55 -5.65 -3.92 -2.07
CA LEU A 55 -6.83 -3.59 -2.89
C LEU A 55 -6.60 -3.86 -4.38
N LEU A 56 -5.43 -3.51 -4.90
CA LEU A 56 -5.07 -3.81 -6.28
C LEU A 56 -5.07 -5.32 -6.55
N HIS A 57 -4.48 -6.13 -5.66
CA HIS A 57 -4.44 -7.57 -5.81
C HIS A 57 -5.83 -8.22 -5.67
N GLU A 58 -6.71 -7.70 -4.82
CA GLU A 58 -8.12 -8.11 -4.77
C GLU A 58 -8.83 -7.84 -6.10
N ALA A 59 -8.65 -6.63 -6.66
CA ALA A 59 -9.27 -6.24 -7.92
C ALA A 59 -8.88 -7.13 -9.11
N ILE A 60 -7.73 -7.81 -9.04
CA ILE A 60 -7.24 -8.74 -10.07
C ILE A 60 -7.27 -10.22 -9.63
N ASN A 61 -7.99 -10.55 -8.55
CA ASN A 61 -8.16 -11.91 -8.01
C ASN A 61 -6.85 -12.63 -7.62
N GLU A 62 -5.83 -11.87 -7.19
CA GLU A 62 -4.57 -12.41 -6.67
C GLU A 62 -4.59 -12.53 -5.14
N ASN A 63 -5.54 -13.30 -4.60
CA ASN A 63 -5.87 -13.34 -3.16
C ASN A 63 -4.66 -13.54 -2.23
N ASN A 64 -3.75 -14.48 -2.55
CA ASN A 64 -2.56 -14.73 -1.73
C ASN A 64 -1.65 -13.49 -1.60
N LYS A 65 -1.55 -12.69 -2.67
CA LYS A 65 -0.77 -11.44 -2.66
C LYS A 65 -1.53 -10.33 -1.93
N ALA A 66 -2.86 -10.31 -2.04
CA ALA A 66 -3.70 -9.39 -1.27
C ALA A 66 -3.57 -9.63 0.24
N ILE A 67 -3.65 -10.89 0.69
CA ILE A 67 -3.45 -11.30 2.09
C ILE A 67 -2.07 -10.82 2.59
N THR A 68 -1.00 -11.15 1.85
CA THR A 68 0.36 -10.74 2.21
C THR A 68 0.48 -9.22 2.31
N ALA A 69 -0.19 -8.47 1.42
CA ALA A 69 -0.16 -7.02 1.45
C ALA A 69 -0.94 -6.45 2.65
N TRP A 70 -2.11 -7.00 3.00
CA TRP A 70 -2.85 -6.61 4.21
C TRP A 70 -2.10 -6.89 5.50
N GLU A 71 -1.42 -8.04 5.60
CA GLU A 71 -0.55 -8.34 6.75
C GLU A 71 0.58 -7.32 6.90
N ASN A 72 1.19 -6.90 5.78
CA ASN A 72 2.19 -5.84 5.79
C ASN A 72 1.59 -4.47 6.12
N CYS A 73 0.35 -4.18 5.73
CA CYS A 73 -0.35 -2.97 6.12
C CYS A 73 -0.47 -2.89 7.65
N ILE A 74 -1.00 -3.94 8.28
CA ILE A 74 -1.15 -4.04 9.74
C ILE A 74 0.21 -3.92 10.44
N LYS A 75 1.27 -4.56 9.91
CA LYS A 75 2.61 -4.50 10.48
C LYS A 75 3.20 -3.08 10.54
N ASN A 76 2.78 -2.20 9.63
CA ASN A 76 3.38 -0.88 9.43
C ASN A 76 2.50 0.28 9.94
N THR A 77 1.43 0.01 10.68
CA THR A 77 0.55 1.04 11.25
C THR A 77 0.20 0.76 12.71
N GLN A 78 -0.19 1.81 13.43
CA GLN A 78 -0.84 1.72 14.75
C GLN A 78 -2.26 2.30 14.70
N GLU A 79 -2.75 2.70 13.51
CA GLU A 79 -4.07 3.27 13.33
C GLU A 79 -5.13 2.18 13.37
N ASN A 80 -5.98 2.22 14.40
CA ASN A 80 -7.00 1.20 14.63
C ASN A 80 -7.97 1.06 13.45
N ASP A 81 -8.34 2.17 12.81
CA ASP A 81 -9.28 2.16 11.69
C ASP A 81 -8.71 1.37 10.50
N LEU A 82 -7.45 1.63 10.14
CA LEU A 82 -6.76 0.92 9.07
C LEU A 82 -6.54 -0.56 9.42
N ILE A 83 -6.25 -0.88 10.68
CA ILE A 83 -6.13 -2.26 11.17
C ILE A 83 -7.47 -2.99 11.06
N ASN A 84 -8.57 -2.33 11.42
CA ASN A 84 -9.90 -2.91 11.35
C ASN A 84 -10.34 -3.13 9.90
N GLU A 85 -10.08 -2.17 9.01
CA GLU A 85 -10.28 -2.30 7.56
C GLU A 85 -9.54 -3.53 7.03
N ALA A 86 -8.24 -3.64 7.28
CA ALA A 86 -7.41 -4.75 6.83
C ALA A 86 -7.94 -6.12 7.33
N LYS A 87 -8.40 -6.20 8.58
CA LYS A 87 -8.95 -7.44 9.15
C LYS A 87 -10.24 -7.88 8.47
N ILE A 88 -11.11 -6.95 8.09
CA ILE A 88 -12.36 -7.27 7.36
C ILE A 88 -12.01 -7.92 6.02
N HIS A 89 -11.08 -7.31 5.27
CA HIS A 89 -10.64 -7.86 4.00
C HIS A 89 -9.96 -9.24 4.17
N LEU A 90 -9.10 -9.40 5.18
CA LEU A 90 -8.45 -10.68 5.46
C LEU A 90 -9.44 -11.81 5.76
N ILE A 91 -10.49 -11.54 6.53
CA ILE A 91 -11.56 -12.51 6.79
C ILE A 91 -12.21 -12.93 5.48
N ASN A 92 -12.63 -11.96 4.66
CA ASN A 92 -13.27 -12.25 3.37
C ASN A 92 -12.37 -13.05 2.42
N LEU A 93 -11.06 -12.76 2.40
CA LEU A 93 -10.10 -13.42 1.52
C LEU A 93 -9.73 -14.84 1.95
N GLN A 94 -9.90 -15.19 3.23
CA GLN A 94 -9.62 -16.52 3.78
C GLN A 94 -10.80 -17.49 3.64
N GLU A 95 -12.00 -16.99 3.29
CA GLU A 95 -13.20 -17.80 3.09
C GLU A 95 -13.30 -18.44 1.69
N TYR A 96 -12.37 -18.12 0.77
CA TYR A 96 -12.29 -18.62 -0.61
C TYR A 96 -10.99 -19.38 -0.89
#